data_AF-A0A832ZX21-F1
#
_entry.id   AF-A0A832ZX21-F1
#
_cell.length_a   1.000
_cell.length_b   1.000
_cell.length_c   1.000
_cell.angle_alpha   90.00
_cell.angle_beta   90.00
_cell.angle_gamma   90.00
#
_symmetry.space_group_name_H-M   'P 1'
#
loop_
_entity.id
_entity.type
_entity.pdbx_description
1 polymer ?
#
loop_
_entity_poly.entity_id
_entity_poly.type
_entity_poly.pdbx_seq_one_letter_code
_entity_poly.pdbx_strand_id
1 'polypeptide(L)' 'MLQHFLVPKHEILSEEEKQQVLERYGVQPYQLPFISVNDPVVKELGAKPGDIIKITRSSETAGKAIYYRIVTKEVL' A
#
# COMPACT_ATOMS: atom_id res chain seq x y z
N MET A 1 14.82 0.27 -11.90
CA MET A 1 15.78 1.21 -11.26
C MET A 1 15.14 1.75 -9.97
N LEU A 2 15.01 0.93 -8.92
CA LEU A 2 14.34 1.32 -7.66
C LEU A 2 15.13 0.93 -6.41
N GLN A 3 16.44 1.15 -6.43
CA GLN A 3 17.23 1.13 -5.19
C GLN A 3 17.85 2.51 -4.98
N HIS A 4 16.99 3.49 -4.70
CA HIS A 4 17.42 4.72 -4.05
C HIS A 4 17.07 4.59 -2.57
N PHE A 5 18.00 5.00 -1.70
CA PHE A 5 17.87 4.98 -0.24
C PHE A 5 16.57 5.61 0.30
N LEU A 6 15.90 6.44 -0.50
CA LEU A 6 14.69 7.19 -0.15
C LEU A 6 13.37 6.56 -0.65
N VAL A 7 13.41 5.47 -1.43
CA VAL A 7 12.16 4.84 -1.92
C VAL A 7 11.69 3.80 -0.91
N PRO A 8 10.49 3.96 -0.32
CA PRO A 8 9.97 2.98 0.61
C PRO A 8 9.65 1.65 -0.10
N LYS A 9 9.69 0.55 0.65
CA LYS A 9 9.35 -0.77 0.12
C LYS A 9 7.84 -0.88 -0.06
N HIS A 10 7.40 -1.30 -1.24
CA HIS A 10 5.98 -1.51 -1.56
C HIS A 10 5.73 -2.99 -1.85
N GLU A 11 4.69 -3.56 -1.25
CA GLU A 11 4.34 -4.97 -1.37
C GLU A 11 2.82 -5.11 -1.52
N ILE A 12 2.35 -5.97 -2.42
CA ILE A 12 0.93 -6.34 -2.51
C ILE A 12 0.66 -7.35 -1.39
N LEU A 13 -0.38 -7.10 -0.59
CA LEU A 13 -0.80 -8.05 0.43
C LEU A 13 -1.51 -9.25 -0.18
N SER A 14 -1.31 -10.44 0.40
CA SER A 14 -2.17 -11.59 0.10
C SER A 14 -3.60 -11.35 0.61
N GLU A 15 -4.55 -12.17 0.18
CA GLU A 15 -5.94 -12.06 0.65
C GLU A 15 -6.04 -12.30 2.17
N GLU A 16 -5.22 -13.21 2.72
CA GLU A 16 -5.14 -13.47 4.15
C GLU A 16 -4.57 -12.28 4.91
N GLU A 17 -3.46 -11.69 4.43
CA GLU A 17 -2.86 -10.51 5.06
C GLU A 17 -3.79 -9.29 4.99
N LYS A 18 -4.50 -9.13 3.86
CA LYS A 18 -5.51 -8.09 3.66
C LYS A 18 -6.62 -8.20 4.70
N GLN A 19 -7.19 -9.40 4.90
CA GLN A 19 -8.22 -9.61 5.92
C GLN A 19 -7.69 -9.29 7.32
N GLN A 20 -6.50 -9.78 7.67
CA GLN A 20 -5.88 -9.50 8.97
C GLN A 20 -5.67 -8.01 9.23
N VAL A 21 -5.26 -7.25 8.20
CA VAL A 21 -5.06 -5.79 8.32
C VAL A 21 -6.39 -5.09 8.54
N LEU A 22 -7.41 -5.42 7.74
CA LEU A 22 -8.74 -4.79 7.86
C LEU A 22 -9.38 -5.09 9.22
N GLU A 23 -9.29 -6.33 9.69
CA GLU A 23 -9.77 -6.73 11.02
C GLU A 23 -9.00 -6.03 12.14
N ARG A 24 -7.66 -5.99 12.07
CA ARG A 24 -6.81 -5.36 13.08
C ARG A 24 -7.15 -3.89 13.29
N TYR A 25 -7.43 -3.16 12.21
CA TYR A 25 -7.76 -1.74 12.28
C TYR A 25 -9.28 -1.49 12.35
N GLY A 26 -10.12 -2.51 12.21
CA GLY A 26 -11.57 -2.38 12.21
C GLY A 26 -12.10 -1.50 11.07
N VAL A 27 -11.42 -1.49 9.92
CA VAL A 27 -11.74 -0.64 8.78
C VAL A 27 -12.15 -1.46 7.57
N GLN A 28 -13.00 -0.86 6.73
CA GLN A 28 -13.33 -1.39 5.43
C GLN A 28 -12.27 -0.97 4.38
N PRO A 29 -12.11 -1.73 3.28
CA PRO A 29 -11.09 -1.43 2.27
C PRO A 29 -11.16 0.01 1.73
N TYR A 30 -12.36 0.54 1.51
CA TYR A 30 -12.59 1.89 1.00
C TYR A 30 -12.27 3.01 2.01
N GLN A 31 -12.03 2.69 3.27
CA GLN A 31 -11.62 3.66 4.30
C GLN A 31 -10.10 3.83 4.34
N LEU A 32 -9.35 2.96 3.65
CA LEU A 32 -7.91 3.13 3.50
C LEU A 32 -7.60 4.24 2.49
N PRO A 33 -6.48 4.98 2.67
CA PRO A 33 -6.03 5.94 1.68
C PRO A 33 -5.89 5.31 0.29
N PHE A 34 -6.32 6.06 -0.72
CA PHE A 34 -6.31 5.58 -2.11
C PHE A 34 -4.95 5.76 -2.79
N ILE A 35 -4.67 4.86 -3.73
CA ILE A 35 -3.59 5.02 -4.70
C ILE A 35 -4.12 4.71 -6.10
N SER A 36 -3.73 5.53 -7.08
CA SER A 36 -4.21 5.37 -8.46
C SER A 36 -3.63 4.12 -9.09
N VAL A 37 -4.43 3.38 -9.85
CA VAL A 37 -3.95 2.33 -10.77
C VAL A 37 -2.93 2.86 -11.79
N ASN A 38 -2.92 4.17 -12.03
CA ASN A 38 -1.99 4.82 -12.94
C ASN A 38 -0.61 5.11 -12.33
N ASP A 39 -0.47 4.98 -11.01
CA ASP A 39 0.79 5.24 -10.30
C ASP A 39 1.90 4.28 -10.81
N PRO A 40 3.12 4.79 -11.09
CA PRO A 40 4.22 3.96 -11.59
C PRO A 40 4.54 2.76 -10.70
N VAL A 41 4.46 2.92 -9.37
CA VAL A 41 4.75 1.85 -8.41
C VAL A 41 3.68 0.76 -8.47
N VAL A 42 2.42 1.15 -8.62
CA VAL A 42 1.29 0.22 -8.76
C VAL A 42 1.43 -0.60 -10.06
N LYS A 43 1.81 0.05 -11.16
CA LYS A 43 2.09 -0.61 -12.45
C LYS A 43 3.27 -1.56 -12.37
N GLU A 44 4.37 -1.16 -11.74
CA GLU A 44 5.56 -2.00 -11.58
C GLU A 44 5.28 -3.24 -10.72
N LEU A 45 4.44 -3.11 -9.70
CA LEU A 45 3.99 -4.23 -8.88
C LEU A 45 2.94 -5.12 -9.58
N GLY A 46 2.32 -4.65 -10.67
CA GLY A 46 1.22 -5.36 -11.32
C GLY A 46 -0.08 -5.39 -10.50
N ALA A 47 -0.23 -4.46 -9.56
CA ALA A 47 -1.39 -4.40 -8.67
C ALA A 47 -2.64 -3.92 -9.40
N LYS A 48 -3.79 -4.45 -9.00
CA LYS A 48 -5.10 -4.24 -9.61
C LYS A 48 -6.03 -3.47 -8.66
N PRO A 49 -7.07 -2.81 -9.18
CA PRO A 49 -8.08 -2.18 -8.35
C PRO A 49 -8.66 -3.16 -7.33
N GLY A 50 -8.66 -2.77 -6.05
CA GLY A 50 -9.07 -3.61 -4.92
C GLY A 50 -7.91 -4.27 -4.17
N ASP A 51 -6.70 -4.26 -4.71
CA ASP A 51 -5.50 -4.70 -4.00
C ASP A 51 -5.10 -3.69 -2.93
N ILE A 52 -4.51 -4.19 -1.85
CA ILE A 52 -3.94 -3.35 -0.79
C ILE A 52 -2.43 -3.43 -0.86
N ILE A 53 -1.80 -2.26 -0.98
CA ILE A 53 -0.36 -2.11 -1.00
C ILE A 53 0.11 -1.71 0.40
N LYS A 54 1.02 -2.50 0.94
CA LYS A 54 1.77 -2.21 2.15
C LYS A 54 3.02 -1.42 1.80
N ILE A 55 3.17 -0.26 2.41
CA ILE A 55 4.29 0.65 2.23
C ILE A 55 5.09 0.68 3.52
N THR A 56 6.32 0.17 3.49
CA THR A 56 7.23 0.20 4.62
C THR A 56 8.30 1.25 4.37
N ARG A 57 8.32 2.31 5.18
CA ARG A 57 9.32 3.38 5.10
C ARG A 57 10.15 3.46 6.37
N SER A 58 11.42 3.81 6.22
CA SER A 58 12.24 4.22 7.36
C SER A 58 11.69 5.53 7.93
N SER A 59 11.59 5.61 9.25
CA SER A 59 11.15 6.81 9.96
C SER A 59 12.24 7.20 10.95
N GLU A 60 12.66 8.46 10.94
CA GLU A 60 13.70 8.95 11.84
C GLU A 60 13.30 8.88 13.32
N THR A 61 12.00 9.00 13.61
CA THR A 61 11.46 9.00 14.98
C THR A 61 11.02 7.62 15.45
N ALA A 62 10.43 6.81 14.57
CA ALA A 62 9.85 5.50 14.93
C ALA A 62 10.65 4.30 14.41
N GLY A 63 11.78 4.54 13.72
CA GLY A 63 12.57 3.52 13.03
C GLY A 63 11.90 3.04 11.74
N LYS A 64 10.69 2.47 11.82
CA LYS A 64 9.91 2.00 10.68
C LYS A 64 8.45 2.42 10.80
N ALA A 65 7.89 2.95 9.71
CA ALA A 65 6.46 3.26 9.60
C ALA A 65 5.83 2.44 8.48
N ILE A 66 4.66 1.87 8.76
CA ILE A 66 3.89 1.05 7.82
C ILE A 66 2.60 1.78 7.45
N TYR A 67 2.34 1.89 6.16
CA TYR A 67 1.10 2.44 5.61
C TYR A 67 0.42 1.39 4.73
N TYR A 68 -0.90 1.42 4.67
CA TYR A 68 -1.70 0.58 3.80
C TYR A 68 -2.52 1.47 2.89
N ARG A 69 -2.49 1.21 1.58
CA ARG A 69 -3.28 1.95 0.58
C ARG A 69 -4.02 1.00 -0.33
N ILE A 70 -5.25 1.33 -0.71
CA ILE A 70 -6.03 0.54 -1.65
C ILE A 70 -5.94 1.11 -3.06
N VAL A 71 -5.73 0.22 -4.04
CA VAL A 71 -5.65 0.60 -5.45
C VAL A 71 -7.06 0.88 -5.98
N THR A 72 -7.23 2.03 -6.62
CA THR A 72 -8.49 2.45 -7.26
C THR A 72 -8.25 2.91 -8.70
N LYS A 73 -9.26 2.77 -9.57
CA LYS A 73 -9.22 3.32 -10.94
C LYS A 73 -9.37 4.84 -10.96
N GLU A 74 -10.06 5.41 -9.97
CA GLU A 74 -10.36 6.83 -9.88
C GLU A 74 -9.83 7.36 -8.55
N VAL A 75 -8.93 8.34 -8.63
CA VAL A 75 -8.67 9.27 -7.52
C VAL A 75 -9.49 10.49 -7.91
N LEU A 76 -10.67 10.67 -7.30
CA LEU A 76 -11.48 11.86 -7.48
C LEU A 76 -10.75 13.10 -6.95
#